data_AF-A0A4R0IS40-F1
#
_entry.id   AF-A0A4R0IS40-F1
#
_cell.length_a   1.000
_cell.length_b   1.000
_cell.length_c   1.000
_cell.angle_alpha   90.00
_cell.angle_beta   90.00
_cell.angle_gamma   90.00
#
_symmetry.space_group_name_H-M   'P 1'
#
loop_
_entity.id
_entity.type
_entity.pdbx_description
1 polymer ?
#
loop_
_entity_poly.entity_id
_entity_poly.type
_entity_poly.pdbx_seq_one_letter_code
_entity_poly.pdbx_strand_id
1 'polypeptide(L)'
;MPSPKPKQVSDDSMARIRAAIQTLNDEPTTPRTKRELQRRTGLSHDLVARAFRQDDEYPERWQLRRLFDALSDGPSRRRTPEQAKTDKLQALLEHRNAENAAMRQQLDGAASVIVALELQLGAMGNEKVVAISSRRPGWR
;
A
#
# COMPACT_ATOMS: atom_id res chain seq x y z
N MET A 1 24.46 28.21 39.25
CA MET A 1 23.10 27.97 39.76
C MET A 1 22.69 26.56 39.36
N PRO A 2 22.30 25.68 40.30
CA PRO A 2 21.73 24.38 39.91
C PRO A 2 20.37 24.63 39.24
N SER A 3 20.19 24.10 38.03
CA SER A 3 18.89 24.13 37.34
C SER A 3 17.82 23.46 38.20
N PRO A 4 16.59 24.00 38.28
CA PRO A 4 15.52 23.35 39.01
C PRO A 4 15.29 21.95 38.44
N LYS A 5 15.38 20.93 39.29
CA LYS A 5 15.09 19.54 38.89
C LYS A 5 13.69 19.50 38.30
N PRO A 6 13.49 18.89 37.12
CA PRO A 6 12.18 18.81 36.50
C PRO A 6 11.20 18.13 37.46
N LYS A 7 10.00 18.72 37.59
CA LYS A 7 8.94 18.18 38.45
C LYS A 7 8.62 16.75 38.01
N GLN A 8 8.87 15.79 38.90
CA GLN A 8 8.56 14.38 38.66
C GLN A 8 7.06 14.19 38.43
N VAL A 9 6.75 13.29 37.51
CA VAL A 9 5.39 12.83 37.24
C VAL A 9 4.98 11.87 38.35
N SER A 10 3.76 12.02 38.84
CA SER A 10 3.23 11.15 39.90
C SER A 10 3.02 9.72 39.43
N ASP A 11 3.18 8.77 40.35
CA ASP A 11 2.96 7.35 40.09
C ASP A 11 1.54 7.06 39.56
N ASP A 12 0.51 7.78 40.04
CA ASP A 12 -0.87 7.69 39.53
C ASP A 12 -0.95 8.08 38.05
N SER A 13 -0.27 9.17 37.65
CA SER A 13 -0.24 9.58 36.24
C SER A 13 0.49 8.55 35.38
N MET A 14 1.59 7.99 35.87
CA MET A 14 2.33 6.93 35.18
C MET A 14 1.46 5.69 34.98
N ALA A 15 0.72 5.28 36.02
CA ALA A 15 -0.20 4.15 35.97
C ALA A 15 -1.36 4.39 35.00
N ARG A 16 -1.96 5.58 34.98
CA ARG A 16 -3.01 5.97 34.02
C ARG A 16 -2.52 5.90 32.58
N ILE A 17 -1.31 6.39 32.30
CA ILE A 17 -0.71 6.31 30.96
C ILE A 17 -0.48 4.85 30.56
N ARG A 18 0.04 4.02 31.46
CA ARG A 18 0.23 2.58 31.22
C ARG A 18 -1.09 1.88 30.89
N ALA A 19 -2.15 2.13 31.66
CA ALA A 19 -3.47 1.57 31.40
C ALA A 19 -4.02 2.02 30.03
N ALA A 20 -3.85 3.30 29.68
CA ALA A 20 -4.27 3.81 28.37
C ALA A 20 -3.52 3.13 27.21
N ILE A 21 -2.21 2.89 27.35
CA ILE A 21 -1.41 2.14 26.37
C ILE A 21 -1.96 0.71 26.21
N GLN A 22 -2.33 0.04 27.31
CA GLN A 22 -2.93 -1.29 27.24
C GLN A 22 -4.28 -1.28 26.51
N THR A 23 -5.16 -0.31 26.80
CA THR A 23 -6.45 -0.21 26.08
C THR A 23 -6.28 0.07 24.59
N LEU A 24 -5.23 0.79 24.19
CA LEU A 24 -4.91 1.02 22.78
C LEU A 24 -4.46 -0.25 22.05
N ASN A 25 -3.99 -1.26 22.79
CA ASN A 25 -3.65 -2.55 22.20
C ASN A 25 -4.92 -3.30 21.75
N ASP A 26 -6.01 -3.15 22.50
CA ASP A 26 -7.27 -3.86 22.26
C ASP A 26 -8.10 -3.21 21.14
N GLU A 27 -7.75 -1.99 20.71
CA GLU A 27 -8.46 -1.21 19.71
C GLU A 27 -7.61 -0.94 18.45
N PRO A 28 -7.65 -1.83 17.44
CA PRO A 28 -6.71 -1.77 16.32
C PRO A 28 -6.90 -0.58 15.37
N THR A 29 -8.08 0.04 15.36
CA THR A 29 -8.43 1.18 14.49
C THR A 29 -8.00 2.53 15.07
N THR A 30 -7.62 2.57 16.34
CA THR A 30 -7.35 3.82 17.05
C THR A 30 -5.93 4.33 16.77
N PRO A 31 -5.72 5.64 16.53
CA PRO A 31 -4.40 6.21 16.28
C PRO A 31 -3.42 6.01 17.46
N ARG A 32 -2.32 5.30 17.22
CA ARG A 32 -1.25 5.04 18.22
C ARG A 32 -0.31 6.24 18.41
N THR A 33 -0.85 7.34 18.92
CA THR A 33 -0.10 8.60 19.09
C THR A 33 -0.11 9.09 20.54
N LYS A 34 0.90 9.86 20.94
CA LYS A 34 0.93 10.52 22.27
C LYS A 34 -0.23 11.51 22.47
N ARG A 35 -0.80 12.06 21.38
CA ARG A 35 -2.02 12.87 21.41
C ARG A 35 -3.26 12.05 21.75
N GLU A 36 -3.31 10.79 21.34
CA GLU A 36 -4.42 9.91 21.69
C GLU A 36 -4.36 9.50 23.16
N LEU A 37 -3.15 9.21 23.68
CA LEU A 37 -2.95 8.99 25.11
C LEU A 37 -3.43 10.19 25.95
N GLN A 38 -3.17 11.41 25.49
CA GLN A 38 -3.66 12.63 26.12
C GLN A 38 -5.20 12.63 26.20
N ARG A 39 -5.88 12.34 25.08
CA ARG A 39 -7.35 12.32 25.01
C ARG A 39 -7.97 11.29 25.96
N ARG A 40 -7.40 10.08 26.03
CA ARG A 40 -7.91 9.00 26.88
C ARG A 40 -7.67 9.22 28.36
N THR A 41 -6.50 9.76 28.72
CA THR A 41 -6.11 9.92 30.12
C THR A 41 -6.60 11.23 30.73
N GLY A 42 -7.00 12.21 29.91
CA GLY A 42 -7.31 13.57 30.34
C GLY A 42 -6.08 14.36 30.83
N LEU A 43 -4.88 13.78 30.72
CA LEU A 43 -3.62 14.41 31.13
C LEU A 43 -3.18 15.42 30.08
N SER A 44 -2.36 16.40 30.46
CA SER A 44 -1.80 17.34 29.49
C SER A 44 -0.73 16.67 28.62
N HIS A 45 -0.58 17.15 27.38
CA HIS A 45 0.44 16.63 26.46
C HIS A 45 1.85 16.70 27.06
N ASP A 46 2.17 17.80 27.74
CA ASP A 46 3.46 18.00 28.40
C ASP A 46 3.70 17.05 29.56
N LEU A 47 2.65 16.66 30.27
CA LEU A 47 2.74 15.68 31.35
C LEU A 47 2.99 14.28 30.77
N VAL A 48 2.29 13.92 29.70
CA VAL A 48 2.56 12.68 28.94
C VAL A 48 4.00 12.67 28.43
N ALA A 49 4.47 13.77 27.83
CA ALA A 49 5.84 13.87 27.33
C ALA A 49 6.91 13.78 28.44
N ARG A 50 6.61 14.31 29.63
CA ARG A 50 7.47 14.15 30.82
C ARG A 50 7.44 12.73 31.37
N ALA A 51 6.29 12.07 31.36
CA ALA A 51 6.18 10.68 31.79
C ALA A 51 7.07 9.76 30.96
N PHE A 52 7.07 9.91 29.63
CA PHE A 52 7.98 9.17 28.77
C PHE A 52 9.46 9.48 29.05
N ARG A 53 9.82 10.75 29.28
CA ARG A 53 11.20 11.12 29.64
C ARG A 53 11.63 10.53 30.99
N GLN A 54 10.74 10.53 31.98
CA GLN A 54 11.00 9.92 33.28
C GLN A 54 11.11 8.39 33.19
N ASP A 55 10.32 7.76 32.30
CA ASP A 55 10.43 6.33 32.01
C ASP A 55 11.77 6.00 31.32
N ASP A 56 12.28 6.87 30.44
CA ASP A 56 13.61 6.69 29.84
C ASP A 56 14.75 6.73 30.90
N GLU A 57 14.59 7.52 31.97
CA GLU A 57 15.53 7.56 33.09
C GLU A 57 15.39 6.35 34.03
N TYR A 58 14.19 5.77 34.14
CA TYR A 58 13.87 4.65 35.04
C TYR A 58 13.02 3.57 34.33
N PRO A 59 13.59 2.86 33.34
CA PRO A 59 12.82 2.02 32.42
C PRO A 59 12.22 0.76 33.06
N GLU A 60 12.81 0.28 34.17
CA GLU A 60 12.40 -0.94 34.87
C GLU A 60 10.97 -0.87 35.44
N ARG A 61 10.50 0.34 35.83
CA ARG A 61 9.34 0.48 36.73
C ARG A 61 8.00 0.54 36.00
N TRP A 62 7.90 1.24 34.87
CA TRP A 62 6.63 1.39 34.13
C TRP A 62 6.68 0.89 32.70
N GLN A 63 7.86 0.87 32.07
CA GLN A 63 8.09 0.36 30.71
C GLN A 63 7.17 1.01 29.67
N LEU A 64 6.79 2.28 29.88
CA LEU A 64 5.87 3.02 29.01
C LEU A 64 6.40 3.07 27.57
N ARG A 65 7.70 3.33 27.40
CA ARG A 65 8.36 3.39 26.09
C ARG A 65 8.26 2.06 25.36
N ARG A 66 8.64 0.97 26.04
CA ARG A 66 8.61 -0.40 25.50
C ARG A 66 7.20 -0.82 25.10
N LEU A 67 6.21 -0.57 25.97
CA LEU A 67 4.81 -0.91 25.70
C LEU A 67 4.27 -0.08 24.53
N PHE A 68 4.56 1.21 24.49
CA PHE A 68 4.11 2.09 23.40
C PHE A 68 4.77 1.78 22.05
N ASP A 69 6.03 1.36 22.07
CA ASP A 69 6.74 0.93 20.86
C ASP A 69 6.24 -0.42 20.38
N ALA A 70 5.95 -1.36 21.28
CA ALA A 70 5.31 -2.64 20.95
C ALA A 70 3.93 -2.44 20.29
N LEU A 71 3.17 -1.41 20.68
CA LEU A 71 1.95 -1.05 19.96
C LEU A 71 2.24 -0.64 18.50
N SER A 72 3.34 0.08 18.27
CA SER A 72 3.75 0.55 16.94
C SER A 72 4.36 -0.56 16.08
N ASP A 73 4.96 -1.58 16.70
CA ASP A 73 5.50 -2.78 16.05
C ASP A 73 4.44 -3.86 15.76
N GLY A 74 3.22 -3.71 16.28
CA GLY A 74 2.04 -4.38 15.73
C GLY A 74 1.82 -3.95 14.27
N PRO A 75 1.12 -4.75 13.42
CA PRO A 75 1.06 -4.60 11.95
C PRO A 75 0.50 -3.27 11.41
N SER A 76 0.23 -2.31 12.29
CA SER A 76 -0.01 -0.92 11.92
C SER A 76 1.27 -0.22 11.49
N ARG A 77 1.69 -0.58 10.27
CA ARG A 77 2.25 0.29 9.22
C ARG A 77 2.37 1.75 9.66
N ARG A 78 3.45 2.10 10.35
CA ARG A 78 4.08 3.39 10.05
C ARG A 78 4.59 3.24 8.63
N ARG A 79 3.77 3.61 7.63
CA ARG A 79 4.26 3.77 6.24
C ARG A 79 5.43 4.73 6.32
N THR A 80 6.63 4.21 6.17
CA THR A 80 7.79 5.08 6.00
C THR A 80 7.60 5.85 4.69
N PRO A 81 8.17 7.06 4.55
CA PRO A 81 8.12 7.80 3.29
C PRO A 81 8.63 6.99 2.11
N GLU A 82 9.57 6.06 2.34
CA GLU A 82 10.05 5.12 1.35
C GLU A 82 9.01 4.06 0.97
N GLN A 83 8.30 3.47 1.93
CA GLN A 83 7.21 2.53 1.62
C GLN A 83 6.05 3.19 0.87
N ALA A 84 5.75 4.46 1.14
CA ALA A 84 4.77 5.20 0.35
C ALA A 84 5.24 5.41 -1.10
N LYS A 85 6.55 5.59 -1.33
CA LYS A 85 7.13 5.66 -2.67
C LYS A 85 7.09 4.31 -3.38
N THR A 86 7.40 3.22 -2.69
CA THR A 86 7.33 1.87 -3.27
C THR A 86 5.90 1.48 -3.62
N ASP A 87 4.93 1.74 -2.73
CA ASP A 87 3.50 1.51 -3.01
C ASP A 87 3.05 2.30 -4.26
N LYS A 88 3.50 3.55 -4.39
CA LYS A 88 3.17 4.40 -5.54
C LYS A 88 3.83 3.92 -6.84
N LEU A 89 5.09 3.49 -6.77
CA LEU A 89 5.81 2.92 -7.91
C LEU A 89 5.17 1.60 -8.36
N GLN A 90 4.76 0.76 -7.41
CA GLN A 90 4.11 -0.51 -7.69
C GLN A 90 2.74 -0.31 -8.33
N ALA A 91 1.91 0.60 -7.80
CA ALA A 91 0.65 0.97 -8.44
C ALA A 91 0.83 1.52 -9.86
N LEU A 92 1.91 2.29 -10.09
CA LEU A 92 2.22 2.82 -11.42
C LEU A 92 2.70 1.72 -12.38
N LEU A 93 3.48 0.76 -11.91
CA LEU A 93 3.88 -0.43 -12.67
C LEU A 93 2.68 -1.31 -13.03
N GLU A 94 1.78 -1.55 -12.08
CA GLU A 94 0.54 -2.30 -12.31
C GLU A 94 -0.33 -1.62 -13.37
N HIS A 95 -0.50 -0.30 -13.26
CA HIS A 95 -1.23 0.48 -14.26
C HIS A 95 -0.57 0.39 -15.65
N ARG A 96 0.75 0.59 -15.73
CA ARG A 96 1.49 0.49 -17.01
C ARG A 96 1.46 -0.91 -17.60
N ASN A 97 1.50 -1.96 -16.77
CA ASN A 97 1.40 -3.33 -17.23
C ASN A 97 0.01 -3.64 -17.76
N ALA A 98 -1.05 -3.12 -17.13
CA ALA A 98 -2.42 -3.25 -17.62
C ALA A 98 -2.60 -2.55 -18.97
N GLU A 99 -2.07 -1.33 -19.14
CA GLU A 99 -2.06 -0.62 -20.43
C GLU A 99 -1.33 -1.41 -21.52
N ASN A 100 -0.14 -1.92 -21.23
CA ASN A 100 0.63 -2.72 -22.18
C ASN A 100 -0.10 -4.01 -22.58
N ALA A 101 -0.78 -4.67 -21.64
CA ALA A 101 -1.58 -5.85 -21.93
C ALA A 101 -2.76 -5.52 -22.85
N ALA A 102 -3.45 -4.40 -22.59
CA ALA A 102 -4.54 -3.93 -23.44
C ALA A 102 -4.07 -3.57 -24.85
N MET A 103 -2.94 -2.87 -24.98
CA MET A 103 -2.35 -2.54 -26.29
C MET A 103 -1.93 -3.80 -27.07
N ARG A 104 -1.36 -4.80 -26.39
CA ARG A 104 -1.02 -6.09 -27.01
C ARG A 104 -2.26 -6.81 -27.53
N GLN A 105 -3.35 -6.84 -26.77
CA GLN A 105 -4.61 -7.42 -27.24
C GLN A 105 -5.17 -6.70 -28.47
N GLN A 106 -5.05 -5.37 -28.55
CA GLN A 106 -5.45 -4.61 -29.73
C GLN A 106 -4.59 -4.94 -30.95
N LEU A 107 -3.27 -5.06 -30.77
CA LEU A 107 -2.35 -5.45 -31.84
C LEU A 107 -2.60 -6.88 -32.32
N ASP A 108 -2.81 -7.83 -31.41
CA ASP A 108 -3.13 -9.22 -31.76
C ASP A 108 -4.47 -9.30 -32.52
N GLY A 109 -5.46 -8.52 -32.10
CA GLY A 109 -6.73 -8.37 -32.81
C GLY A 109 -6.52 -7.85 -34.23
N ALA A 110 -5.78 -6.75 -34.39
CA ALA A 110 -5.49 -6.18 -35.71
C ALA A 110 -4.70 -7.15 -36.61
N ALA A 111 -3.70 -7.85 -36.07
CA ALA A 111 -2.92 -8.84 -36.79
C ALA A 111 -3.80 -10.02 -37.28
N SER A 112 -4.72 -10.49 -36.43
CA SER A 112 -5.64 -11.57 -36.80
C SER A 112 -6.57 -11.18 -37.96
N VAL A 113 -7.02 -9.92 -38.00
CA VAL A 113 -7.86 -9.38 -39.08
C VAL A 113 -7.08 -9.29 -40.38
N ILE A 114 -5.83 -8.81 -40.34
CA ILE A 114 -4.96 -8.74 -41.52
C ILE A 114 -4.75 -10.14 -42.11
N VAL A 115 -4.38 -11.11 -41.27
CA VAL A 115 -4.17 -12.50 -41.72
C VAL A 115 -5.45 -13.10 -42.31
N ALA A 116 -6.60 -12.89 -41.67
CA ALA A 116 -7.88 -13.38 -42.20
C ALA A 116 -8.22 -12.76 -43.57
N LEU A 117 -7.91 -11.47 -43.75
CA LEU A 117 -8.15 -10.75 -44.99
C LEU A 117 -7.22 -11.23 -46.12
N GLU A 118 -5.95 -11.49 -45.81
CA GLU A 118 -4.99 -12.10 -46.75
C GLU A 118 -5.40 -13.51 -47.17
N LEU A 119 -5.88 -14.34 -46.24
CA LEU A 119 -6.39 -15.68 -46.54
C LEU A 119 -7.63 -15.62 -47.44
N GLN A 120 -8.53 -14.67 -47.19
CA GLN A 120 -9.73 -14.49 -48.02
C GLN A 120 -9.40 -13.97 -49.43
N LEU A 121 -8.43 -13.05 -49.56
CA LEU A 121 -7.92 -12.60 -50.85
C LEU A 121 -7.23 -13.73 -51.62
N GLY A 122 -6.44 -14.58 -50.93
CA GLY A 122 -5.82 -15.76 -51.52
C GLY A 122 -6.83 -16.80 -52.01
N ALA A 123 -7.90 -17.03 -51.24
CA ALA A 123 -8.99 -17.93 -51.63
C ALA A 123 -9.73 -17.43 -52.89
N MET A 124 -10.06 -16.13 -52.95
CA MET A 124 -10.70 -15.53 -54.12
C MET A 124 -9.78 -15.48 -55.36
N GLY A 125 -8.47 -15.32 -55.15
CA GLY A 125 -7.47 -15.38 -56.22
C GLY A 125 -7.42 -16.76 -56.88
N ASN A 126 -7.46 -17.83 -56.08
CA ASN A 126 -7.48 -19.20 -56.57
C ASN A 126 -8.81 -19.57 -57.27
N GLU A 127 -9.94 -19.05 -56.80
CA GLU A 127 -11.26 -19.33 -57.40
C GLU A 127 -11.39 -18.73 -58.82
N LYS A 128 -10.83 -17.53 -59.05
CA LYS A 128 -10.81 -16.90 -60.38
C LYS A 128 -9.92 -17.63 -61.38
N VAL A 129 -8.81 -18.22 -60.94
CA VAL A 129 -7.91 -18.99 -61.82
C VAL A 129 -8.58 -20.29 -62.27
N VAL A 130 -9.32 -20.96 -61.38
CA VAL A 130 -10.07 -22.19 -61.71
C VAL A 130 -11.21 -21.90 -62.68
N ALA A 131 -11.96 -20.81 -62.50
CA ALA A 131 -13.07 -20.42 -63.37
C ALA A 131 -12.66 -20.02 -64.81
N ILE A 132 -11.43 -19.55 -65.02
CA ILE A 132 -10.90 -19.23 -66.35
C ILE A 132 -10.44 -20.50 -67.08
N SER A 133 -9.87 -21.48 -66.35
CA SER A 133 -9.36 -22.73 -66.94
C SER A 133 -10.46 -23.70 -67.44
N SER A 134 -11.71 -23.56 -66.98
CA SER A 134 -12.83 -24.44 -67.32
C SER A 134 -13.67 -23.98 -68.54
N ARG A 135 -13.36 -22.81 -69.14
CA ARG A 135 -13.97 -22.35 -70.41
C ARG A 135 -13.03 -22.56 -71.59
N ARG A 136 -12.72 -23.81 -71.94
CA ARG A 136 -12.27 -24.13 -73.31
C ARG A 136 -13.50 -24.50 -74.15
N PRO A 137 -13.87 -23.73 -75.19
CA PRO A 137 -14.90 -24.17 -76.12
C PRO A 137 -14.35 -25.39 -76.86
N GLY A 138 -15.07 -26.51 -76.80
CA GLY A 138 -14.77 -27.67 -77.63
C GLY A 138 -14.96 -27.29 -79.10
N TRP A 139 -13.86 -27.28 -79.86
CA TRP A 139 -13.91 -27.25 -81.32
C TRP A 139 -14.30 -28.66 -81.77
N ARG A 140 -15.49 -28.77 -82.39
CA ARG A 140 -15.84 -29.86 -83.30
C ARG A 140 -15.53 -29.42 -84.71
#